data_AF-A0A945DVF7-F1
#
_entry.id   AF-A0A945DVF7-F1
#
_cell.length_a   1.000
_cell.length_b   1.000
_cell.length_c   1.000
_cell.angle_alpha   90.00
_cell.angle_beta   90.00
_cell.angle_gamma   90.00
#
_symmetry.space_group_name_H-M   'P 1'
#
loop_
_entity.id
_entity.type
_entity.pdbx_description
1 polymer ?
#
loop_
_entity_poly.entity_id
_entity_poly.type
_entity_poly.pdbx_seq_one_letter_code
_entity_poly.pdbx_strand_id
1 'polypeptide(L)'
;RKQVESIDAPVIQMDEAHLTGHAEDAEWAHEPFNLALGGVQGEKALHLCFGNYGGQSIQKGYWKDLMPFLNKLDVDHLVLEFARRGYDELEAFKELKTETKLGVGVVDIKDNEVEPTDVIAGRIEHAVNVLGMERIKWVHPDCGFWMLPRSVADRKMAALVAGRDQFLGR
;
A
#
# COMPACT_ATOMS: atom_id res chain seq x y z
N ARG A 1 21.87 3.68 2.00
CA ARG A 1 22.29 4.41 0.78
C ARG A 1 23.14 3.54 -0.15
N LYS A 2 24.43 3.28 0.13
CA LYS A 2 25.33 2.51 -0.78
C LYS A 2 24.78 1.18 -1.31
N GLN A 3 24.01 0.46 -0.49
CA GLN A 3 23.40 -0.83 -0.87
C GLN A 3 22.33 -0.70 -1.98
N VAL A 4 21.70 0.47 -2.14
CA VAL A 4 20.66 0.69 -3.15
C VAL A 4 21.13 1.55 -4.32
N GLU A 5 22.26 2.24 -4.20
CA GLU A 5 22.81 3.14 -5.23
C GLU A 5 23.11 2.44 -6.56
N SER A 6 23.57 1.19 -6.51
CA SER A 6 23.91 0.42 -7.70
C SER A 6 22.76 -0.42 -8.26
N ILE A 7 21.57 -0.36 -7.66
CA ILE A 7 20.42 -1.15 -8.11
C ILE A 7 19.79 -0.45 -9.31
N ASP A 8 19.94 -1.04 -10.48
CA ASP A 8 19.29 -0.61 -11.72
C ASP A 8 17.89 -1.25 -11.81
N ALA A 9 16.92 -0.61 -11.16
CA ALA A 9 15.52 -1.01 -11.20
C ALA A 9 14.63 0.23 -11.43
N PRO A 10 13.54 0.09 -12.22
CA PRO A 10 12.63 1.22 -12.46
C PRO A 10 11.93 1.70 -11.19
N VAL A 11 11.72 0.79 -10.23
CA VAL A 11 11.13 1.08 -8.92
C VAL A 11 11.90 0.31 -7.86
N ILE A 12 12.18 0.96 -6.72
CA ILE A 12 12.67 0.31 -5.51
C ILE A 12 11.65 0.57 -4.40
N GLN A 13 11.10 -0.52 -3.86
CA GLN A 13 10.21 -0.49 -2.70
C GLN A 13 10.98 -0.86 -1.43
N MET A 14 10.76 -0.10 -0.36
CA MET A 14 11.12 -0.50 1.00
C MET A 14 9.83 -0.87 1.76
N ASP A 15 9.93 -1.82 2.68
CA ASP A 15 8.79 -2.27 3.48
C ASP A 15 8.99 -1.88 4.95
N GLU A 16 7.98 -1.24 5.52
CA GLU A 16 7.89 -0.90 6.94
C GLU A 16 6.61 -1.56 7.49
N ALA A 17 6.74 -2.48 8.44
CA ALA A 17 5.62 -3.24 9.01
C ALA A 17 5.48 -3.07 10.54
N HIS A 18 6.22 -2.14 11.15
CA HIS A 18 6.24 -1.92 12.59
C HIS A 18 5.56 -0.61 12.99
N LEU A 19 5.88 0.49 12.31
CA LEU A 19 5.42 1.84 12.62
C LEU A 19 3.89 1.97 12.62
N THR A 20 3.17 1.15 11.86
CA THR A 20 1.68 1.10 11.88
C THR A 20 1.08 0.76 13.24
N GLY A 21 1.86 0.21 14.19
CA GLY A 21 1.47 0.01 15.59
C GLY A 21 2.14 0.97 16.58
N HIS A 22 3.00 1.87 16.11
CA HIS A 22 3.92 2.68 16.92
C HIS A 22 3.97 4.14 16.43
N ALA A 23 2.81 4.78 16.35
CA ALA A 23 2.70 6.15 15.85
C ALA A 23 3.49 7.18 16.69
N GLU A 24 3.85 6.84 17.92
CA GLU A 24 4.76 7.62 18.76
C GLU A 24 6.13 7.92 18.09
N ASP A 25 6.56 7.09 17.15
CA ASP A 25 7.82 7.24 16.43
C ASP A 25 7.69 7.98 15.08
N ALA A 26 6.46 8.38 14.70
CA ALA A 26 6.18 9.00 13.41
C ALA A 26 6.97 10.29 13.14
N GLU A 27 7.38 11.00 14.19
CA GLU A 27 8.11 12.26 14.06
C GLU A 27 9.52 12.09 13.47
N TRP A 28 10.19 10.96 13.73
CA TRP A 28 11.60 10.75 13.39
C TRP A 28 11.84 9.55 12.46
N ALA A 29 10.92 8.56 12.43
CA ALA A 29 11.13 7.30 11.72
C ALA A 29 11.42 7.47 10.21
N HIS A 30 11.04 8.58 9.59
CA HIS A 30 11.28 8.89 8.18
C HIS A 30 12.78 9.07 7.83
N GLU A 31 13.60 9.53 8.79
CA GLU A 31 15.01 9.85 8.57
C GLU A 31 15.84 8.69 7.98
N PRO A 32 15.83 7.47 8.57
CA PRO A 32 16.56 6.34 8.00
C PRO A 32 16.03 5.91 6.64
N PHE A 33 14.70 6.02 6.38
CA PHE A 33 14.12 5.73 5.07
C PHE A 33 14.63 6.71 4.03
N ASN A 34 14.55 8.02 4.29
CA ASN A 34 15.02 9.04 3.35
C ASN A 34 16.52 8.91 3.06
N LEU A 35 17.34 8.55 4.07
CA LEU A 35 18.76 8.27 3.85
C LEU A 35 19.00 7.08 2.92
N ALA A 36 18.23 6.01 3.06
CA ALA A 36 18.33 4.84 2.19
C ALA A 36 17.83 5.16 0.78
N LEU A 37 16.61 5.68 0.68
CA LEU A 37 15.93 6.05 -0.56
C LEU A 37 16.69 7.12 -1.35
N GLY A 38 17.43 8.02 -0.69
CA GLY A 38 18.27 9.02 -1.36
C GLY A 38 19.40 8.44 -2.22
N GLY A 39 19.64 7.12 -2.21
CA GLY A 39 20.52 6.43 -3.15
C GLY A 39 19.82 5.89 -4.40
N VAL A 40 18.49 5.75 -4.38
CA VAL A 40 17.70 5.15 -5.47
C VAL A 40 17.68 6.07 -6.69
N GLN A 41 17.94 5.51 -7.88
CA GLN A 41 17.92 6.24 -9.15
C GLN A 41 16.54 6.24 -9.82
N GLY A 42 15.75 5.18 -9.63
CA GLY A 42 14.38 5.04 -10.14
C GLY A 42 13.31 5.60 -9.20
N GLU A 43 12.07 5.18 -9.40
CA GLU A 43 10.97 5.56 -8.51
C GLU A 43 11.14 4.89 -7.13
N LYS A 44 10.74 5.63 -6.10
CA LYS A 44 10.85 5.26 -4.69
C LYS A 44 9.46 4.95 -4.15
N ALA A 45 9.30 3.74 -3.64
CA ALA A 45 8.07 3.28 -3.02
C ALA A 45 8.29 2.92 -1.56
N LEU A 46 7.27 3.12 -0.73
CA LEU A 46 7.22 2.55 0.61
C LEU A 46 5.92 1.78 0.80
N HIS A 47 6.04 0.52 1.19
CA HIS A 47 4.91 -0.29 1.63
C HIS A 47 4.76 -0.23 3.14
N LEU A 48 3.52 -0.01 3.59
CA LEU A 48 3.13 -0.21 4.97
C LEU A 48 1.90 -1.11 5.04
N CYS A 49 1.89 -2.01 6.02
CA CYS A 49 0.76 -2.86 6.34
C CYS A 49 0.61 -3.00 7.86
N PHE A 50 -0.44 -3.68 8.29
CA PHE A 50 -0.67 -3.98 9.72
C PHE A 50 -0.22 -5.40 10.07
N GLY A 51 0.70 -5.96 9.28
CA GLY A 51 1.22 -7.32 9.41
C GLY A 51 0.38 -8.35 8.67
N ASN A 52 1.04 -9.46 8.32
CA ASN A 52 0.40 -10.63 7.71
C ASN A 52 0.87 -11.95 8.34
N TYR A 53 1.63 -11.93 9.43
CA TYR A 53 2.18 -13.17 9.98
C TYR A 53 1.04 -14.09 10.48
N GLY A 54 0.97 -15.31 9.96
CA GLY A 54 -0.13 -16.23 10.27
C GLY A 54 -1.49 -15.83 9.69
N GLY A 55 -1.54 -14.92 8.71
CA GLY A 55 -2.80 -14.35 8.21
C GLY A 55 -3.48 -13.44 9.22
N GLN A 56 -2.71 -12.81 10.13
CA GLN A 56 -3.24 -11.97 11.20
C GLN A 56 -2.83 -10.51 10.99
N SER A 57 -3.71 -9.60 11.43
CA SER A 57 -3.31 -8.22 11.72
C SER A 57 -2.55 -8.20 13.04
N ILE A 58 -1.27 -7.85 12.98
CA ILE A 58 -0.36 -7.80 14.13
C ILE A 58 -0.40 -6.41 14.77
N GLN A 59 -0.42 -5.37 13.94
CA GLN A 59 -0.36 -3.98 14.40
C GLN A 59 -1.75 -3.40 14.64
N LYS A 60 -1.83 -2.47 15.58
CA LYS A 60 -3.05 -1.71 15.90
C LYS A 60 -2.72 -0.23 15.85
N GLY A 61 -3.44 0.51 15.03
CA GLY A 61 -3.23 1.94 14.81
C GLY A 61 -4.14 2.44 13.69
N TYR A 62 -3.98 3.70 13.32
CA TYR A 62 -4.75 4.37 12.27
C TYR A 62 -3.80 5.08 11.30
N TRP A 63 -4.16 5.14 10.03
CA TRP A 63 -3.36 5.83 8.99
C TRP A 63 -3.20 7.32 9.30
N LYS A 64 -4.25 7.96 9.83
CA LYS A 64 -4.22 9.38 10.21
C LYS A 64 -3.10 9.70 11.22
N ASP A 65 -2.80 8.76 12.12
CA ASP A 65 -1.79 8.94 13.16
C ASP A 65 -0.36 8.89 12.57
N LEU A 66 -0.21 8.28 11.38
CA LEU A 66 1.04 8.24 10.63
C LEU A 66 1.19 9.35 9.59
N MET A 67 0.20 10.22 9.42
CA MET A 67 0.27 11.29 8.42
C MET A 67 1.51 12.20 8.56
N PRO A 68 2.00 12.55 9.79
CA PRO A 68 3.26 13.28 9.94
C PRO A 68 4.47 12.56 9.36
N PHE A 69 4.56 11.24 9.55
CA PHE A 69 5.61 10.40 8.97
C PHE A 69 5.49 10.35 7.45
N LEU A 70 4.30 10.04 6.94
CA LEU A 70 4.05 9.88 5.50
C LEU A 70 4.39 11.16 4.72
N ASN A 71 4.06 12.34 5.26
CA ASN A 71 4.36 13.62 4.62
C ASN A 71 5.86 13.96 4.59
N LYS A 72 6.66 13.44 5.54
CA LYS A 72 8.12 13.65 5.61
C LYS A 72 8.93 12.67 4.75
N LEU A 73 8.31 11.63 4.18
CA LEU A 73 9.01 10.64 3.35
C LEU A 73 9.36 11.16 1.95
N ASP A 74 10.57 10.91 1.47
CA ASP A 74 11.03 11.27 0.12
C ASP A 74 10.71 10.18 -0.92
N VAL A 75 9.43 9.79 -0.98
CA VAL A 75 8.89 8.73 -1.86
C VAL A 75 8.00 9.31 -2.96
N ASP A 76 8.01 8.63 -4.11
CA ASP A 76 7.12 8.93 -5.23
C ASP A 76 5.74 8.33 -4.99
N HIS A 77 5.68 7.16 -4.32
CA HIS A 77 4.41 6.52 -3.99
C HIS A 77 4.40 5.66 -2.74
N LEU A 78 3.19 5.44 -2.22
CA LEU A 78 2.91 4.56 -1.09
C LEU A 78 2.10 3.34 -1.55
N VAL A 79 2.29 2.20 -0.87
CA VAL A 79 1.59 0.93 -1.13
C VAL A 79 0.96 0.49 0.19
N LEU A 80 -0.36 0.64 0.36
CA LEU A 80 -0.98 0.61 1.69
C LEU A 80 -2.11 -0.41 1.82
N GLU A 81 -2.17 -1.08 2.98
CA GLU A 81 -3.24 -2.01 3.35
C GLU A 81 -4.59 -1.31 3.60
N PHE A 82 -5.65 -1.78 2.95
CA PHE A 82 -7.03 -1.32 3.15
C PHE A 82 -8.09 -2.44 3.08
N ALA A 83 -7.92 -3.49 2.27
CA ALA A 83 -8.98 -4.46 2.01
C ALA A 83 -9.44 -5.21 3.28
N ARG A 84 -8.50 -5.57 4.17
CA ARG A 84 -8.84 -6.16 5.48
C ARG A 84 -9.46 -5.17 6.45
N ARG A 85 -8.97 -3.93 6.45
CA ARG A 85 -9.25 -2.93 7.48
C ARG A 85 -10.48 -2.09 7.19
N GLY A 86 -10.93 -2.06 5.94
CA GLY A 86 -11.90 -1.11 5.46
C GLY A 86 -11.26 0.17 4.93
N TYR A 87 -12.09 1.02 4.33
CA TYR A 87 -11.66 2.18 3.55
C TYR A 87 -12.02 3.51 4.20
N ASP A 88 -12.56 3.50 5.42
CA ASP A 88 -13.03 4.69 6.14
C ASP A 88 -11.92 5.73 6.37
N GLU A 89 -10.66 5.28 6.43
CA GLU A 89 -9.50 6.14 6.63
C GLU A 89 -8.95 6.77 5.34
N LEU A 90 -9.51 6.45 4.17
CA LEU A 90 -9.10 7.06 2.90
C LEU A 90 -9.21 8.59 2.93
N GLU A 91 -10.23 9.13 3.61
CA GLU A 91 -10.43 10.57 3.77
C GLU A 91 -9.22 11.29 4.37
N ALA A 92 -8.48 10.65 5.29
CA ALA A 92 -7.27 11.21 5.90
C ALA A 92 -6.17 11.50 4.85
N PHE A 93 -6.14 10.74 3.76
CA PHE A 93 -5.14 10.91 2.70
C PHE A 93 -5.36 12.17 1.84
N LYS A 94 -6.44 12.92 2.06
CA LYS A 94 -6.55 14.29 1.55
C LYS A 94 -5.47 15.22 2.13
N GLU A 95 -4.94 14.90 3.33
CA GLU A 95 -3.85 15.64 3.98
C GLU A 95 -2.45 15.19 3.54
N LEU A 96 -2.34 14.07 2.81
CA LEU A 96 -1.07 13.64 2.23
C LEU A 96 -0.67 14.60 1.10
N LYS A 97 0.60 15.01 1.08
CA LYS A 97 1.19 15.85 0.04
C LYS A 97 0.85 15.33 -1.37
N THR A 98 0.50 16.25 -2.26
CA THR A 98 -0.12 15.99 -3.56
C THR A 98 0.79 15.26 -4.55
N GLU A 99 2.09 15.33 -4.31
CA GLU A 99 3.19 14.82 -5.10
C GLU A 99 3.33 13.31 -4.90
N THR A 100 3.04 12.83 -3.68
CA THR A 100 3.06 11.41 -3.35
C THR A 100 1.78 10.74 -3.84
N LYS A 101 1.97 9.74 -4.70
CA LYS A 101 0.88 8.93 -5.25
C LYS A 101 0.51 7.77 -4.34
N LEU A 102 -0.73 7.30 -4.47
CA LEU A 102 -1.26 6.23 -3.63
C LEU A 102 -1.52 4.95 -4.41
N GLY A 103 -0.99 3.86 -3.87
CA GLY A 103 -1.42 2.50 -4.10
C GLY A 103 -2.41 2.09 -3.01
N VAL A 104 -3.54 1.52 -3.42
CA VAL A 104 -4.60 1.07 -2.50
C VAL A 104 -4.72 -0.45 -2.54
N GLY A 105 -4.64 -1.07 -1.36
CA GLY A 105 -4.91 -2.48 -1.14
C GLY A 105 -6.38 -2.81 -1.37
N VAL A 106 -6.70 -3.64 -2.38
CA VAL A 106 -8.07 -4.03 -2.76
C VAL A 106 -8.32 -5.54 -2.68
N VAL A 107 -7.28 -6.31 -2.35
CA VAL A 107 -7.32 -7.76 -2.12
C VAL A 107 -6.77 -8.04 -0.73
N ASP A 108 -7.58 -8.71 0.09
CA ASP A 108 -7.18 -9.19 1.41
C ASP A 108 -6.27 -10.42 1.23
N ILE A 109 -5.12 -10.43 1.88
CA ILE A 109 -4.17 -11.53 1.83
C ILE A 109 -4.15 -12.39 3.09
N LYS A 110 -5.06 -12.14 4.04
CA LYS A 110 -5.14 -12.80 5.35
C LYS A 110 -6.08 -14.00 5.38
N ASP A 111 -6.85 -14.22 4.32
CA ASP A 111 -7.66 -15.41 4.15
C ASP A 111 -7.57 -16.00 2.73
N ASN A 112 -8.19 -17.17 2.56
CA ASN A 112 -8.13 -17.95 1.33
C ASN A 112 -9.26 -17.63 0.34
N GLU A 113 -10.20 -16.75 0.70
CA GLU A 113 -11.36 -16.43 -0.13
C GLU A 113 -10.92 -15.56 -1.30
N VAL A 114 -11.18 -15.97 -2.53
CA VAL A 114 -10.87 -15.13 -3.70
C VAL A 114 -11.97 -14.10 -3.84
N GLU A 115 -11.61 -12.82 -3.79
CA GLU A 115 -12.56 -11.73 -3.92
C GLU A 115 -13.29 -11.78 -5.26
N PRO A 116 -14.63 -11.60 -5.26
CA PRO A 116 -15.36 -11.36 -6.49
C PRO A 116 -14.88 -10.11 -7.23
N THR A 117 -14.92 -10.19 -8.57
CA THR A 117 -14.48 -9.12 -9.47
C THR A 117 -15.18 -7.78 -9.20
N ASP A 118 -16.49 -7.83 -8.97
CA ASP A 118 -17.34 -6.67 -8.67
C ASP A 118 -17.02 -6.05 -7.30
N VAL A 119 -16.64 -6.86 -6.31
CA VAL A 119 -16.16 -6.38 -5.01
C VAL A 119 -14.87 -5.59 -5.18
N ILE A 120 -13.90 -6.10 -5.95
CA ILE A 120 -12.66 -5.37 -6.25
C ILE A 120 -12.97 -4.08 -7.00
N ALA A 121 -13.78 -4.14 -8.06
CA ALA A 121 -14.15 -2.95 -8.84
C ALA A 121 -14.80 -1.87 -7.97
N GLY A 122 -15.73 -2.25 -7.08
CA GLY A 122 -16.39 -1.34 -6.14
C GLY A 122 -15.43 -0.72 -5.11
N ARG A 123 -14.43 -1.49 -4.64
CA ARG A 123 -13.37 -0.96 -3.76
C ARG A 123 -12.53 0.10 -4.47
N ILE A 124 -12.18 -0.12 -5.74
CA ILE A 124 -11.44 0.85 -6.56
C ILE A 124 -12.29 2.10 -6.81
N GLU A 125 -13.55 1.93 -7.19
CA GLU A 125 -14.50 3.02 -7.41
C GLU A 125 -14.65 3.87 -6.15
N HIS A 126 -14.81 3.24 -4.99
CA HIS A 126 -14.89 3.95 -3.71
C HIS A 126 -13.63 4.79 -3.45
N ALA A 127 -12.43 4.22 -3.64
CA ALA A 127 -11.19 4.95 -3.44
C ALA A 127 -11.04 6.16 -4.38
N VAL A 128 -11.43 5.98 -5.65
CA VAL A 128 -11.43 7.04 -6.66
C VAL A 128 -12.46 8.13 -6.33
N ASN A 129 -13.64 7.77 -5.82
CA ASN A 129 -14.66 8.74 -5.41
C ASN A 129 -14.22 9.61 -4.22
N VAL A 130 -13.43 9.05 -3.30
CA VAL A 130 -12.95 9.75 -2.10
C VAL A 130 -11.77 10.67 -2.41
N LEU A 131 -10.77 10.17 -3.15
CA LEU A 131 -9.47 10.87 -3.35
C LEU A 131 -9.26 11.42 -4.77
N GLY A 132 -10.06 10.98 -5.74
CA GLY A 132 -9.90 11.31 -7.15
C GLY A 132 -8.95 10.36 -7.88
N MET A 133 -9.24 10.11 -9.17
CA MET A 133 -8.47 9.21 -10.03
C MET A 133 -6.98 9.63 -10.11
N GLU A 134 -6.69 10.92 -10.08
CA GLU A 134 -5.32 11.46 -10.20
C GLU A 134 -4.42 11.13 -8.99
N ARG A 135 -5.04 10.80 -7.85
CA ARG A 135 -4.35 10.41 -6.59
C ARG A 135 -4.09 8.90 -6.54
N ILE A 136 -5.04 8.10 -7.00
CA ILE A 136 -4.96 6.63 -6.99
C ILE A 136 -4.23 6.14 -8.24
N LYS A 137 -2.95 5.81 -8.07
CA LYS A 137 -2.08 5.43 -9.19
C LYS A 137 -1.99 3.92 -9.39
N TRP A 138 -2.12 3.15 -8.31
CA TRP A 138 -2.10 1.68 -8.35
C TRP A 138 -3.16 1.06 -7.45
N VAL A 139 -3.53 -0.16 -7.78
CA VAL A 139 -4.34 -1.05 -6.94
C VAL A 139 -3.56 -2.35 -6.78
N HIS A 140 -3.54 -2.90 -5.57
CA HIS A 140 -2.69 -4.04 -5.24
C HIS A 140 -3.32 -4.91 -4.14
N PRO A 141 -2.73 -6.07 -3.81
CA PRO A 141 -3.07 -6.80 -2.59
C PRO A 141 -2.54 -6.09 -1.34
N ASP A 142 -3.21 -6.25 -0.20
CA ASP A 142 -2.87 -5.54 1.05
C ASP A 142 -1.41 -5.72 1.51
N CYS A 143 -0.79 -6.85 1.19
CA CYS A 143 0.60 -7.18 1.53
C CYS A 143 1.08 -8.33 0.61
N GLY A 144 2.24 -8.91 0.90
CA GLY A 144 2.74 -10.09 0.19
C GLY A 144 1.91 -11.35 0.44
N PHE A 145 1.86 -12.23 -0.57
CA PHE A 145 1.10 -13.49 -0.55
C PHE A 145 1.75 -14.65 0.22
N TRP A 146 2.85 -14.42 0.95
CA TRP A 146 3.67 -15.49 1.52
C TRP A 146 2.87 -16.50 2.37
N MET A 147 1.81 -16.04 3.05
CA MET A 147 0.97 -16.90 3.89
C MET A 147 -0.09 -17.70 3.14
N LEU A 148 -0.34 -17.42 1.86
CA LEU A 148 -1.38 -18.09 1.09
C LEU A 148 -0.82 -19.29 0.31
N PRO A 149 -1.64 -20.34 0.10
CA PRO A 149 -1.34 -21.34 -0.91
C PRO A 149 -1.18 -20.67 -2.28
N ARG A 150 -0.19 -21.10 -3.06
CA ARG A 150 0.10 -20.53 -4.38
C ARG A 150 -1.13 -20.47 -5.29
N SER A 151 -1.98 -21.51 -5.28
CA SER A 151 -3.22 -21.56 -6.06
C SER A 151 -4.25 -20.51 -5.64
N VAL A 152 -4.26 -20.07 -4.38
CA VAL A 152 -5.10 -18.96 -3.91
C VAL A 152 -4.50 -17.64 -4.40
N ALA A 153 -3.18 -17.45 -4.23
CA ALA A 153 -2.49 -16.24 -4.69
C ALA A 153 -2.69 -16.00 -6.19
N ASP A 154 -2.55 -17.03 -7.03
CA ASP A 154 -2.74 -16.95 -8.47
C ASP A 154 -4.17 -16.49 -8.83
N ARG A 155 -5.18 -17.03 -8.14
CA ARG A 155 -6.59 -16.67 -8.36
C ARG A 155 -6.92 -15.26 -7.86
N LYS A 156 -6.39 -14.85 -6.72
CA LYS A 156 -6.51 -13.47 -6.20
C LYS A 156 -5.88 -12.46 -7.15
N MET A 157 -4.72 -12.76 -7.72
CA MET A 157 -4.08 -11.92 -8.74
C MET A 157 -4.90 -11.83 -10.04
N ALA A 158 -5.49 -12.94 -10.49
CA ALA A 158 -6.40 -12.92 -11.63
C ALA A 158 -7.65 -12.06 -11.36
N ALA A 159 -8.24 -12.21 -10.17
CA ALA A 159 -9.39 -11.42 -9.74
C ALA A 159 -9.05 -9.93 -9.63
N LEU A 160 -7.88 -9.57 -9.12
CA LEU A 160 -7.38 -8.18 -9.07
C LEU A 160 -7.38 -7.53 -10.46
N VAL A 161 -6.82 -8.22 -11.45
CA VAL A 161 -6.76 -7.72 -12.83
C VAL A 161 -8.16 -7.59 -13.41
N ALA A 162 -9.01 -8.61 -13.25
CA ALA A 162 -10.38 -8.58 -13.74
C ALA A 162 -11.20 -7.45 -13.10
N GLY A 163 -11.05 -7.23 -11.79
CA GLY A 163 -11.77 -6.18 -11.06
C GLY A 163 -11.34 -4.79 -11.51
N ARG A 164 -10.03 -4.59 -11.72
CA ARG A 164 -9.49 -3.37 -12.32
C ARG A 164 -10.03 -3.14 -13.74
N ASP A 165 -10.07 -4.19 -14.57
CA ASP A 165 -10.56 -4.08 -15.95
C ASP A 165 -12.06 -3.77 -16.00
N GLN A 166 -12.87 -4.40 -15.13
CA GLN A 166 -14.29 -4.09 -14.96
C GLN A 166 -14.50 -2.62 -14.53
N PHE A 167 -13.74 -2.12 -13.56
CA PHE A 167 -13.80 -0.71 -13.15
C PHE A 167 -13.47 0.25 -14.31
N LEU A 168 -12.50 -0.10 -15.16
CA LEU A 168 -12.10 0.70 -16.32
C LEU A 168 -13.00 0.50 -17.55
N GLY A 169 -14.00 -0.39 -17.50
CA GLY A 169 -14.88 -0.71 -18.62
C GLY A 169 -14.16 -1.37 -19.80
N ARG A 170 -13.16 -2.22 -19.54
CA ARG A 170 -12.34 -2.92 -20.54
C ARG A 170 -12.80 -4.35 -20.81
#